data_AF-A0A344LVW5-F1
#
_entry.id   AF-A0A344LVW5-F1
#
_cell.length_a   1.000
_cell.length_b   1.000
_cell.length_c   1.000
_cell.angle_alpha   90.00
_cell.angle_beta   90.00
_cell.angle_gamma   90.00
#
_symmetry.space_group_name_H-M   'P 1'
#
loop_
_entity.id
_entity.type
_entity.pdbx_description
1 polymer ?
#
loop_
_entity_poly.entity_id
_entity_poly.type
_entity_poly.pdbx_seq_one_letter_code
_entity_poly.pdbx_strand_id
1 'polypeptide(L)'
;MKKTILLTILLAAFASCSDSDTVQEIETPTTPTTPTNPTNPTNPTNPTTSITYSKDVKSIIDANCISCHASGRSAAFRPLTTYAQVKAAVENSGLLNRIQLQSGQQGLMPQGGRMAQANIDLIVKWNTDGLKEN
;
A
#
# COMPACT_ATOMS: atom_id res chain seq x y z
N MET A 1 3.86 -5.39 50.47
CA MET A 1 2.78 -4.70 51.20
C MET A 1 1.87 -4.05 50.18
N LYS A 2 0.57 -4.32 50.29
CA LYS A 2 -0.49 -3.99 49.33
C LYS A 2 -0.67 -2.47 49.22
N LYS A 3 -0.92 -1.94 48.02
CA LYS A 3 -1.89 -0.85 47.78
C LYS A 3 -2.49 -0.98 46.38
N THR A 4 -3.57 -1.75 46.29
CA THR A 4 -4.56 -1.64 45.22
C THR A 4 -5.49 -0.48 45.56
N ILE A 5 -5.72 0.44 44.62
CA ILE A 5 -6.78 1.45 44.70
C ILE A 5 -7.72 1.22 43.50
N LEU A 6 -8.94 0.87 43.86
CA LEU A 6 -10.13 0.68 43.03
C LEU A 6 -11.09 1.85 43.30
N LEU A 7 -11.67 2.47 42.26
CA LEU A 7 -13.04 3.04 42.19
C LEU A 7 -13.24 3.71 40.81
N THR A 8 -13.79 3.04 39.80
CA THR A 8 -15.21 2.97 39.35
C THR A 8 -15.86 4.25 38.78
N ILE A 9 -16.12 4.17 37.47
CA ILE A 9 -17.38 4.46 36.72
C ILE A 9 -17.87 5.91 36.61
N LEU A 10 -17.94 6.41 35.38
CA LEU A 10 -19.06 7.25 34.93
C LEU A 10 -19.48 6.87 33.50
N LEU A 11 -20.74 6.47 33.38
CA LEU A 11 -21.47 6.12 32.16
C LEU A 11 -22.07 7.40 31.55
N ALA A 12 -21.87 7.63 30.25
CA ALA A 12 -22.69 8.56 29.48
C ALA A 12 -22.99 7.94 28.10
N ALA A 13 -24.26 7.61 27.90
CA ALA A 13 -24.85 7.29 26.60
C ALA A 13 -25.27 8.60 25.89
N PHE A 14 -25.96 8.44 24.74
CA PHE A 14 -26.57 9.44 23.85
C PHE A 14 -25.57 10.04 22.82
N ALA A 15 -25.85 10.12 21.52
CA ALA A 15 -27.09 9.93 20.77
C ALA A 15 -26.78 9.50 19.33
N SER A 16 -27.70 8.71 18.78
CA SER A 16 -27.83 8.39 17.36
C SER A 16 -28.07 9.68 16.55
N CYS A 17 -27.32 9.87 15.46
CA CYS A 17 -27.68 10.83 14.42
C CYS A 17 -28.34 10.06 13.28
N SER A 18 -29.56 10.46 12.97
CA SER A 18 -30.47 9.94 11.96
C SER A 18 -29.99 10.29 10.54
N ASP A 19 -30.17 9.36 9.61
CA ASP A 19 -30.14 9.63 8.17
C ASP A 19 -31.32 10.56 7.79
N SER A 20 -31.07 11.52 6.89
CA SER A 20 -32.13 12.27 6.20
C SER A 20 -31.67 12.64 4.79
N ASP A 21 -32.53 12.27 3.84
CA ASP A 21 -32.37 12.31 2.40
C ASP A 21 -32.34 13.72 1.77
N THR A 22 -31.58 13.80 0.67
CA THR A 22 -31.77 14.59 -0.57
C THR A 22 -32.15 16.07 -0.53
N VAL A 23 -31.25 16.91 -1.07
CA VAL A 23 -31.62 17.96 -2.05
C VAL A 23 -30.59 18.00 -3.20
N GLN A 24 -31.12 18.08 -4.42
CA GLN A 24 -30.38 18.33 -5.66
C GLN A 24 -30.18 19.83 -5.87
N GLU A 25 -28.99 20.25 -6.31
CA GLU A 25 -28.75 21.51 -7.06
C GLU A 25 -27.54 21.26 -7.99
N ILE A 26 -27.74 20.87 -9.25
CA ILE A 26 -27.83 21.69 -10.49
C ILE A 26 -26.48 22.36 -10.88
N GLU A 27 -26.04 22.08 -12.12
CA GLU A 27 -24.78 22.42 -12.84
C GLU A 27 -24.64 23.95 -13.17
N THR A 28 -23.55 24.59 -13.66
CA THR A 28 -22.28 24.31 -14.41
C THR A 28 -21.44 25.65 -14.42
N PRO A 29 -20.39 25.92 -15.25
CA PRO A 29 -19.04 25.34 -15.52
C PRO A 29 -17.85 26.36 -15.45
N THR A 30 -16.60 25.92 -15.19
CA THR A 30 -15.40 26.11 -16.08
C THR A 30 -14.12 25.41 -15.56
N THR A 31 -13.52 24.55 -16.40
CA THR A 31 -12.22 23.82 -16.32
C THR A 31 -11.04 24.75 -16.73
N PRO A 32 -9.72 24.35 -16.77
CA PRO A 32 -9.04 23.08 -16.45
C PRO A 32 -7.67 23.20 -15.71
N THR A 33 -7.30 22.18 -14.91
CA THR A 33 -5.98 21.51 -15.05
C THR A 33 -5.99 20.13 -14.40
N THR A 34 -5.65 19.14 -15.22
CA THR A 34 -5.53 17.71 -14.93
C THR A 34 -4.08 17.38 -14.52
N PRO A 35 -3.87 16.43 -13.59
CA PRO A 35 -3.28 15.15 -13.99
C PRO A 35 -4.17 13.99 -13.54
N THR A 36 -4.75 13.30 -14.51
CA THR A 36 -5.54 12.08 -14.35
C THR A 36 -4.56 10.93 -14.13
N ASN A 37 -4.47 10.45 -12.89
CA ASN A 37 -4.12 9.05 -12.65
C ASN A 37 -5.43 8.27 -12.58
N PRO A 38 -5.77 7.39 -13.54
CA PRO A 38 -7.00 6.64 -13.50
C PRO A 38 -6.86 5.46 -12.54
N THR A 39 -7.17 5.65 -11.25
CA THR A 39 -7.58 4.52 -10.41
C THR A 39 -9.05 4.22 -10.72
N ASN A 40 -9.28 3.45 -11.78
CA ASN A 40 -10.56 2.79 -11.98
C ASN A 40 -10.56 1.47 -11.18
N PRO A 41 -11.48 1.27 -10.22
CA PRO A 41 -11.66 -0.03 -9.60
C PRO A 41 -12.52 -0.91 -10.52
N THR A 42 -11.89 -1.65 -11.41
CA THR A 42 -12.61 -2.67 -12.20
C THR A 42 -12.94 -3.89 -11.34
N ASN A 43 -14.24 -4.01 -11.02
CA ASN A 43 -15.18 -5.16 -11.10
C ASN A 43 -14.59 -6.60 -11.24
N PRO A 44 -15.25 -7.65 -10.71
CA PRO A 44 -14.63 -8.86 -10.20
C PRO A 44 -13.99 -9.73 -11.30
N THR A 45 -12.81 -10.21 -10.94
CA THR A 45 -11.89 -11.13 -11.61
C THR A 45 -12.55 -12.18 -12.49
N ASN A 46 -12.44 -11.97 -13.79
CA ASN A 46 -12.32 -13.02 -14.81
C ASN A 46 -11.07 -13.87 -14.46
N PRO A 47 -11.11 -15.21 -14.54
CA PRO A 47 -10.02 -16.03 -14.03
C PRO A 47 -8.76 -15.85 -14.91
N THR A 48 -7.59 -15.82 -14.27
CA THR A 48 -6.27 -16.19 -14.85
C THR A 48 -5.47 -15.14 -15.64
N THR A 49 -5.48 -13.85 -15.30
CA THR A 49 -4.37 -12.98 -15.77
C THR A 49 -3.21 -13.06 -14.78
N SER A 50 -2.05 -13.58 -15.24
CA SER A 50 -0.80 -13.63 -14.46
C SER A 50 -0.32 -12.20 -14.18
N ILE A 51 0.12 -11.94 -12.95
CA ILE A 51 0.78 -10.68 -12.59
C ILE A 51 2.21 -10.70 -13.12
N THR A 52 2.67 -9.57 -13.68
CA THR A 52 4.02 -9.45 -14.25
C THR A 52 4.70 -8.16 -13.80
N TYR A 53 6.04 -8.15 -13.83
CA TYR A 53 6.81 -7.04 -13.29
C TYR A 53 6.52 -5.74 -14.04
N SER A 54 6.64 -5.76 -15.36
CA SER A 54 6.52 -4.59 -16.22
C SER A 54 5.13 -3.96 -16.15
N LYS A 55 4.09 -4.79 -16.03
CA LYS A 55 2.69 -4.34 -16.03
C LYS A 55 2.22 -3.87 -14.66
N ASP A 56 2.50 -4.64 -13.62
CA ASP A 56 1.78 -4.51 -12.34
C ASP A 56 2.69 -4.09 -11.19
N VAL A 57 3.95 -4.53 -11.15
CA VAL A 57 4.84 -4.35 -9.99
C VAL A 57 5.76 -3.13 -10.14
N LYS A 58 6.24 -2.83 -11.35
CA LYS A 58 7.26 -1.80 -11.57
C LYS A 58 6.81 -0.43 -11.03
N SER A 59 5.58 -0.01 -11.32
CA SER A 59 5.04 1.27 -10.86
C SER A 59 4.98 1.36 -9.33
N ILE A 60 4.70 0.24 -8.65
CA ILE A 60 4.70 0.16 -7.19
C ILE A 60 6.12 0.34 -6.64
N ILE A 61 7.11 -0.36 -7.22
CA ILE A 61 8.51 -0.25 -6.82
C ILE A 61 9.05 1.17 -7.06
N ASP A 62 8.76 1.75 -8.23
CA ASP A 62 9.19 3.10 -8.58
C ASP A 62 8.66 4.13 -7.58
N ALA A 63 7.37 4.04 -7.22
CA ALA A 63 6.72 4.99 -6.34
C ALA A 63 7.13 4.84 -4.87
N ASN A 64 7.43 3.62 -4.40
CA ASN A 64 7.54 3.35 -2.97
C ASN A 64 8.96 2.98 -2.50
N CYS A 65 9.87 2.60 -3.41
CA CYS A 65 11.15 2.01 -3.01
C CYS A 65 12.37 2.82 -3.49
N ILE A 66 12.33 3.35 -4.71
CA ILE A 66 13.52 3.88 -5.41
C ILE A 66 14.08 5.16 -4.76
N SER A 67 13.27 5.91 -4.03
CA SER A 67 13.73 7.12 -3.31
C SER A 67 14.91 6.84 -2.35
N CYS A 68 14.96 5.64 -1.78
CA CYS A 68 16.06 5.17 -0.94
C CYS A 68 16.90 4.07 -1.60
N HIS A 69 16.29 3.20 -2.42
CA HIS A 69 16.92 2.02 -3.02
C HIS A 69 17.44 2.26 -4.44
N ALA A 70 18.08 3.41 -4.66
CA ALA A 70 18.73 3.76 -5.92
C ALA A 70 20.20 4.13 -5.70
N SER A 71 20.97 4.20 -6.79
CA SER A 71 22.37 4.66 -6.73
C SER A 71 22.46 6.04 -6.09
N GLY A 72 23.43 6.22 -5.18
CA GLY A 72 23.64 7.47 -4.45
C GLY A 72 22.59 7.79 -3.37
N ARG A 73 21.71 6.84 -3.03
CA ARG A 73 20.71 6.99 -1.95
C ARG A 73 21.07 6.19 -0.71
N SER A 74 20.34 6.43 0.38
CA SER A 74 20.61 5.85 1.71
C SER A 74 20.63 4.32 1.75
N ALA A 75 19.92 3.65 0.83
CA ALA A 75 19.88 2.20 0.72
C ALA A 75 20.46 1.68 -0.62
N ALA A 76 21.39 2.42 -1.23
CA ALA A 76 22.04 2.06 -2.50
C ALA A 76 22.73 0.68 -2.50
N PHE A 77 23.10 0.15 -1.34
CA PHE A 77 23.68 -1.19 -1.17
C PHE A 77 22.70 -2.33 -1.51
N ARG A 78 21.40 -2.03 -1.60
CA ARG A 78 20.36 -2.93 -2.12
C ARG A 78 19.51 -2.15 -3.13
N PRO A 79 19.98 -1.97 -4.37
CA PRO A 79 19.24 -1.26 -5.39
C PRO A 79 17.99 -2.05 -5.79
N LEU A 80 16.91 -1.35 -6.14
CA LEU A 80 15.62 -1.93 -6.58
C LEU A 80 15.14 -1.26 -7.88
N THR A 81 16.06 -0.88 -8.77
CA THR A 81 15.77 -0.07 -9.96
C THR A 81 15.56 -0.91 -11.22
N THR A 82 15.82 -2.22 -11.17
CA THR A 82 15.63 -3.15 -12.30
C THR A 82 14.83 -4.38 -11.89
N TYR A 83 14.18 -5.03 -12.86
CA TYR A 83 13.49 -6.30 -12.64
C TYR A 83 14.36 -7.33 -11.92
N ALA A 84 15.59 -7.55 -12.41
CA ALA A 84 16.51 -8.53 -11.83
C ALA A 84 16.85 -8.22 -10.36
N GLN A 85 17.00 -6.95 -10.02
CA GLN A 85 17.27 -6.51 -8.64
C GLN A 85 16.05 -6.73 -7.74
N VAL A 86 14.85 -6.39 -8.21
CA VAL A 86 13.60 -6.58 -7.45
C VAL A 86 13.32 -8.06 -7.26
N LYS A 87 13.47 -8.88 -8.31
CA LYS A 87 13.37 -10.33 -8.25
C LYS A 87 14.34 -10.92 -7.23
N ALA A 88 15.63 -10.57 -7.32
CA ALA A 88 16.63 -11.02 -6.37
C ALA A 88 16.32 -10.58 -4.92
N ALA A 89 15.69 -9.42 -4.74
CA ALA A 89 15.30 -8.95 -3.42
C ALA A 89 14.12 -9.74 -2.82
N VAL A 90 13.17 -10.15 -3.67
CA VAL A 90 12.08 -11.07 -3.29
C VAL A 90 12.64 -12.44 -2.91
N GLU A 91 13.52 -13.01 -3.73
CA GLU A 91 14.05 -14.36 -3.53
C GLU A 91 15.06 -14.44 -2.37
N ASN A 92 15.92 -13.43 -2.21
CA ASN A 92 17.15 -13.57 -1.40
C ASN A 92 17.34 -12.50 -0.33
N SER A 93 16.59 -11.39 -0.36
CA SER A 93 16.81 -10.25 0.57
C SER A 93 15.64 -9.96 1.50
N GLY A 94 14.63 -10.84 1.52
CA GLY A 94 13.49 -10.74 2.42
C GLY A 94 12.56 -9.56 2.12
N LEU A 95 12.49 -9.08 0.87
CA LEU A 95 11.61 -7.96 0.49
C LEU A 95 10.19 -8.16 1.00
N LEU A 96 9.62 -9.36 0.76
CA LEU A 96 8.27 -9.71 1.19
C LEU A 96 8.09 -9.65 2.71
N ASN A 97 9.11 -10.03 3.49
CA ASN A 97 9.07 -9.96 4.95
C ASN A 97 8.98 -8.51 5.43
N ARG A 98 9.64 -7.57 4.75
CA ARG A 98 9.71 -6.17 5.16
C ARG A 98 8.43 -5.39 4.80
N ILE A 99 7.87 -5.63 3.62
CA ILE A 99 6.67 -4.91 3.16
C ILE A 99 5.38 -5.40 3.84
N GLN A 100 5.38 -6.63 4.36
CA GLN A 100 4.24 -7.22 5.05
C GLN A 100 4.19 -6.89 6.55
N LEU A 101 5.18 -6.19 7.11
CA LEU A 101 5.15 -5.70 8.50
C LEU A 101 4.07 -4.65 8.71
N GLN A 102 3.36 -4.73 9.83
CA GLN A 102 2.36 -3.75 10.25
C GLN A 102 3.01 -2.41 10.60
N SER A 103 2.24 -1.33 10.52
CA SER A 103 2.69 0.02 10.90
C SER A 103 3.25 0.03 12.32
N GLY A 104 4.42 0.65 12.49
CA GLY A 104 5.13 0.72 13.78
C GLY A 104 6.01 -0.49 14.10
N GLN A 105 5.97 -1.58 13.33
CA GLN A 105 6.87 -2.70 13.55
C GLN A 105 8.31 -2.37 13.08
N GLN A 106 9.29 -2.82 13.86
CA GLN A 106 10.69 -2.60 13.55
C GLN A 106 11.07 -3.23 12.21
N GLY A 107 11.70 -2.44 11.37
CA GLY A 107 12.15 -2.88 10.06
C GLY A 107 11.09 -2.75 8.96
N LEU A 108 9.90 -2.22 9.22
CA LEU A 108 8.96 -1.89 8.16
C LEU A 108 9.63 -1.16 6.99
N MET A 109 9.30 -1.58 5.77
CA MET A 109 9.65 -0.85 4.55
C MET A 109 8.39 -0.64 3.70
N PRO A 110 8.20 0.55 3.09
CA PRO A 110 9.07 1.73 3.15
C PRO A 110 9.15 2.38 4.55
N GLN A 111 10.25 3.10 4.83
CA GLN A 111 10.43 3.77 6.13
C GLN A 111 9.42 4.90 6.38
N GLY A 112 8.88 5.50 5.32
CA GLY A 112 7.85 6.53 5.41
C GLY A 112 6.47 6.02 5.84
N GLY A 113 6.30 4.69 5.93
CA GLY A 113 5.04 4.07 6.31
C GLY A 113 4.72 2.85 5.45
N ARG A 114 3.80 2.02 5.95
CA ARG A 114 3.32 0.84 5.22
C ARG A 114 2.56 1.30 3.97
N MET A 115 2.80 0.63 2.84
CA MET A 115 2.04 0.85 1.60
C MET A 115 0.58 0.37 1.75
N ALA A 116 -0.28 0.78 0.82
CA ALA A 116 -1.63 0.21 0.70
C ALA A 116 -1.58 -1.32 0.54
N GLN A 117 -2.53 -2.03 1.16
CA GLN A 117 -2.57 -3.49 1.14
C GLN A 117 -2.63 -4.05 -0.29
N ALA A 118 -3.40 -3.42 -1.18
CA ALA A 118 -3.49 -3.84 -2.58
C ALA A 118 -2.13 -3.86 -3.31
N ASN A 119 -1.23 -2.92 -3.00
CA ASN A 119 0.12 -2.92 -3.58
C ASN A 119 0.97 -4.08 -3.05
N ILE A 120 0.84 -4.38 -1.75
CA ILE A 120 1.54 -5.51 -1.12
C ILE A 120 1.03 -6.82 -1.74
N ASP A 121 -0.28 -6.95 -1.90
CA ASP A 121 -0.91 -8.14 -2.47
C ASP A 121 -0.49 -8.39 -3.91
N LEU A 122 -0.33 -7.34 -4.73
CA LEU A 122 0.20 -7.47 -6.10
C LEU A 122 1.63 -8.01 -6.11
N ILE A 123 2.51 -7.52 -5.23
CA ILE A 123 3.89 -8.02 -5.14
C ILE A 123 3.93 -9.46 -4.62
N VAL A 124 3.10 -9.81 -3.64
CA VAL A 124 2.97 -11.19 -3.13
C VAL A 124 2.43 -12.11 -4.22
N LYS A 125 1.41 -11.67 -4.97
CA LYS A 125 0.85 -12.45 -6.08
C LYS A 125 1.86 -12.63 -7.22
N TRP A 126 2.63 -11.59 -7.55
CA TRP A 126 3.71 -11.70 -8.53
C TRP A 126 4.74 -12.76 -8.13
N ASN A 127 5.07 -12.86 -6.83
CA ASN A 127 5.91 -13.94 -6.31
C ASN A 127 5.28 -15.32 -6.51
N THR A 128 3.99 -15.49 -6.21
CA THR A 128 3.29 -16.77 -6.43
C THR A 128 3.11 -17.12 -7.90
N ASP A 129 3.03 -16.11 -8.78
CA ASP A 129 2.87 -16.27 -10.23
C ASP A 129 4.21 -16.55 -10.96
N GLY A 130 5.31 -16.67 -10.20
CA GLY A 130 6.63 -17.10 -10.69
C GLY A 130 7.58 -15.96 -11.07
N LEU A 131 7.35 -14.75 -10.55
CA LEU A 131 8.23 -13.59 -10.71
C LEU A 131 8.52 -13.25 -12.18
N LYS A 132 7.51 -13.32 -13.05
CA LYS A 132 7.67 -13.08 -14.49
C LYS A 132 7.93 -11.61 -14.78
N GLU A 133 8.81 -11.33 -15.73
CA GLU A 133 9.08 -9.95 -16.15
C GLU A 133 7.92 -9.34 -16.93
N ASN A 134 7.37 -10.08 -17.89
CA ASN A 134 6.34 -9.63 -18.83
C ASN A 134 5.14 -10.56 -18.91
#